data_AF-A0A2M7KG90-F1
#
_entry.id   AF-A0A2M7KG90-F1
#
_cell.length_a   1.000
_cell.length_b   1.000
_cell.length_c   1.000
_cell.angle_alpha   90.00
_cell.angle_beta   90.00
_cell.angle_gamma   90.00
#
_symmetry.space_group_name_H-M   'P 1'
#
loop_
_entity.id
_entity.type
_entity.pdbx_description
1 polymer ?
#
loop_
_entity_poly.entity_id
_entity_poly.type
_entity_poly.pdbx_seq_one_letter_code
_entity_poly.pdbx_strand_id
1 'polypeptide(L)'
;MKPRILECCLTVSPGVETKLSAKHRLEVWEVEEALYDDPGAFALRHGDCHFVYGRTFADRCLLILVRQLSPDEVTQLGLDTGQYWIRLLTARDMNRTQRRLYEHRRAP
;
A
#
# COMPACT_ATOMS: atom_id res chain seq x y z
N MET A 1 -20.22 -2.25 10.91
CA MET A 1 -19.15 -1.24 11.08
C MET A 1 -18.71 -0.80 9.70
N LYS A 2 -18.88 0.48 9.35
CA LYS A 2 -18.29 1.04 8.12
C LYS A 2 -16.77 0.94 8.23
N PRO A 3 -16.03 0.52 7.20
CA PRO A 3 -14.58 0.58 7.26
C PRO A 3 -14.23 2.06 7.37
N ARG A 4 -13.71 2.47 8.54
CA ARG A 4 -12.98 3.73 8.62
C ARG A 4 -11.86 3.55 7.61
N ILE A 5 -11.88 4.34 6.54
CA ILE A 5 -10.73 4.47 5.65
C ILE A 5 -9.57 4.77 6.61
N LEU A 6 -8.71 3.78 6.81
CA LEU A 6 -7.71 3.79 7.87
C LEU A 6 -6.81 4.99 7.59
N GLU A 7 -6.91 6.01 8.43
CA GLU A 7 -5.85 7.01 8.63
C GLU A 7 -4.64 6.23 9.13
N CYS A 8 -3.88 5.68 8.19
CA CYS A 8 -2.68 4.92 8.43
C CYS A 8 -1.48 5.76 8.01
N CYS A 9 -0.37 5.56 8.67
CA CYS A 9 0.87 6.23 8.33
C CYS A 9 1.81 5.23 7.68
N LEU A 10 2.40 5.63 6.56
CA LEU A 10 3.31 4.78 5.78
C LEU A 10 4.74 5.00 6.24
N THR A 11 5.44 3.91 6.53
CA THR A 11 6.90 3.92 6.64
C THR A 11 7.53 3.12 5.50
N VAL A 12 8.63 3.63 4.97
CA VAL A 12 9.38 3.01 3.86
C VAL A 12 10.83 2.89 4.29
N SER A 13 11.42 1.70 4.11
CA SER A 13 12.86 1.53 4.34
C SER A 13 13.66 2.01 3.13
N PRO A 14 14.90 2.50 3.31
CA PRO A 14 15.74 2.98 2.19
C PRO A 14 15.96 1.94 1.09
N GLY A 15 16.06 0.65 1.45
CA GLY A 15 16.21 -0.44 0.48
C GLY A 15 14.95 -0.65 -0.36
N VAL A 16 13.77 -0.46 0.23
CA VAL A 16 12.49 -0.52 -0.51
C VAL A 16 12.36 0.69 -1.43
N GLU A 17 12.65 1.88 -0.94
CA GLU A 17 12.64 3.12 -1.74
C GLU A 17 13.57 3.02 -2.96
N THR A 18 14.82 2.59 -2.74
CA THR A 18 15.78 2.35 -3.82
C THR A 18 15.25 1.35 -4.84
N LYS A 19 14.63 0.27 -4.37
CA LYS A 19 14.05 -0.76 -5.25
C LYS A 19 12.86 -0.22 -6.04
N LEU A 20 12.01 0.61 -5.44
CA LEU A 20 10.87 1.24 -6.13
C LEU A 20 11.36 2.13 -7.26
N SER A 21 12.28 3.05 -6.97
CA SER A 21 12.81 3.97 -7.97
C SER A 21 13.58 3.23 -9.07
N ALA A 22 14.55 2.38 -8.71
CA ALA A 22 15.44 1.75 -9.69
C ALA A 22 14.76 0.65 -10.53
N LYS A 23 13.92 -0.19 -9.92
CA LYS A 23 13.31 -1.35 -10.60
C LYS A 23 11.92 -1.05 -11.15
N HIS A 24 11.12 -0.29 -10.42
CA HIS A 24 9.71 -0.10 -10.73
C HIS A 24 9.40 1.30 -11.25
N ARG A 25 10.39 2.21 -11.23
CA ARG A 25 10.22 3.63 -11.60
C ARG A 25 9.01 4.22 -10.88
N LEU A 26 8.96 3.97 -9.58
CA LEU A 26 7.90 4.41 -8.68
C LEU A 26 8.50 5.27 -7.60
N GLU A 27 7.86 6.40 -7.35
CA GLU A 27 8.12 7.25 -6.20
C GLU A 27 7.19 6.86 -5.04
N VAL A 28 7.59 7.17 -3.80
CA VAL A 28 6.80 6.83 -2.60
C VAL A 28 5.42 7.51 -2.63
N TRP A 29 5.35 8.76 -3.10
CA TRP A 29 4.08 9.49 -3.17
C TRP A 29 3.08 8.84 -4.14
N GLU A 30 3.52 8.19 -5.23
CA GLU A 30 2.63 7.44 -6.13
C GLU A 30 2.02 6.21 -5.41
N VAL A 31 2.80 5.59 -4.53
CA VAL A 31 2.35 4.45 -3.73
C VAL A 31 1.33 4.90 -2.69
N GLU A 32 1.60 6.00 -1.98
CA GLU A 32 0.65 6.57 -1.01
C GLU A 32 -0.68 6.92 -1.69
N GLU A 33 -0.61 7.58 -2.84
CA GLU A 33 -1.79 7.97 -3.60
C GLU A 33 -2.65 6.75 -3.98
N ALA A 34 -2.04 5.73 -4.56
CA ALA A 34 -2.72 4.50 -4.94
C ALA A 34 -3.24 3.71 -3.72
N LEU A 35 -2.54 3.76 -2.57
CA LEU A 35 -2.95 3.07 -1.36
C LEU A 35 -4.32 3.56 -0.85
N TYR A 36 -4.59 4.86 -0.96
CA TYR A 36 -5.83 5.49 -0.47
C TYR A 36 -6.97 5.54 -1.50
N ASP A 37 -6.73 5.15 -2.75
CA ASP A 37 -7.75 5.14 -3.82
C ASP A 37 -8.74 3.96 -3.71
N ASP A 38 -8.38 2.84 -3.08
CA ASP A 38 -9.23 1.63 -3.02
C ASP A 38 -10.03 1.50 -1.71
N PRO A 39 -11.38 1.57 -1.75
CA PRO A 39 -12.22 1.32 -0.58
C PRO A 39 -12.09 -0.10 -0.01
N GLY A 40 -11.59 -1.04 -0.82
CA GLY A 40 -11.28 -2.43 -0.45
C GLY A 40 -9.83 -2.63 0.02
N ALA A 41 -9.07 -1.56 0.27
CA ALA A 41 -7.73 -1.66 0.81
C ALA A 41 -7.70 -2.56 2.05
N PHE A 42 -6.61 -3.34 2.17
CA PHE A 42 -6.38 -4.30 3.26
C PHE A 42 -7.28 -5.55 3.31
N ALA A 43 -8.26 -5.70 2.41
CA ALA A 43 -9.14 -6.88 2.41
C ALA A 43 -8.41 -8.19 2.06
N LEU A 44 -7.40 -8.15 1.18
CA LEU A 44 -6.62 -9.31 0.80
C LEU A 44 -5.37 -9.43 1.69
N ARG A 45 -5.40 -10.41 2.62
CA ARG A 45 -4.31 -10.62 3.60
C ARG A 45 -3.68 -12.00 3.48
N HIS A 46 -2.38 -12.08 3.80
CA HIS A 46 -1.64 -13.31 4.01
C HIS A 46 -0.69 -13.11 5.20
N GLY A 47 -1.04 -13.70 6.36
CA GLY A 47 -0.35 -13.37 7.62
C GLY A 47 -0.60 -11.92 8.04
N ASP A 48 0.47 -11.20 8.36
CA ASP A 48 0.49 -9.77 8.70
C ASP A 48 0.61 -8.85 7.46
N CYS A 49 0.70 -9.44 6.27
CA CYS A 49 0.85 -8.74 5.01
C CYS A 49 -0.50 -8.53 4.31
N HIS A 50 -0.66 -7.37 3.69
CA HIS A 50 -1.84 -6.95 2.94
C HIS A 50 -1.45 -6.59 1.51
N PHE A 51 -2.20 -7.13 0.55
CA PHE A 51 -2.15 -6.74 -0.84
C PHE A 51 -3.20 -5.66 -1.10
N VAL A 52 -2.75 -4.51 -1.57
CA VAL A 52 -3.61 -3.37 -1.94
C VAL A 52 -3.50 -3.13 -3.43
N TYR A 53 -4.64 -2.98 -4.08
CA TYR A 53 -4.74 -2.66 -5.50
C TYR A 53 -5.19 -1.21 -5.59
N GLY A 54 -4.42 -0.36 -6.24
CA GLY A 54 -4.70 1.07 -6.27
C GLY A 54 -4.45 1.68 -7.63
N ARG A 55 -4.91 2.91 -7.83
CA ARG A 55 -4.64 3.69 -9.04
C ARG A 55 -4.12 5.06 -8.68
N THR A 56 -3.08 5.51 -9.39
CA THR A 56 -2.55 6.87 -9.28
C THR A 56 -3.32 7.85 -10.18
N PHE A 57 -3.08 9.16 -10.01
CA PHE A 57 -3.70 10.23 -10.80
C PHE A 57 -3.21 10.17 -12.26
N ALA A 58 -2.02 9.62 -12.47
CA ALA A 58 -1.47 9.32 -13.79
C ALA A 58 -1.99 8.01 -14.41
N ASP A 59 -3.09 7.45 -13.87
CA ASP A 59 -3.75 6.21 -14.31
C ASP A 59 -2.86 4.94 -14.20
N ARG A 60 -1.79 4.98 -13.40
CA ARG A 60 -0.99 3.78 -13.11
C ARG A 60 -1.73 2.91 -12.12
N CYS A 61 -2.00 1.67 -12.50
CA CYS A 61 -2.60 0.67 -11.62
C CYS A 61 -1.49 -0.07 -10.87
N LEU A 62 -1.41 0.11 -9.55
CA LEU A 62 -0.36 -0.45 -8.71
C LEU A 62 -0.86 -1.61 -7.85
N LEU A 63 -0.06 -2.66 -7.78
CA LEU A 63 -0.15 -3.68 -6.74
C LEU A 63 0.88 -3.35 -5.65
N ILE A 64 0.38 -3.08 -4.46
CA ILE A 64 1.14 -2.66 -3.29
C ILE A 64 1.10 -3.78 -2.25
N LEU A 65 2.24 -4.10 -1.66
CA LEU A 65 2.35 -5.01 -0.53
C LEU A 65 2.81 -4.22 0.69
N VAL A 66 1.98 -4.20 1.72
CA VAL A 66 2.26 -3.56 2.99
C VAL A 66 2.11 -4.56 4.11
N ARG A 67 2.72 -4.32 5.27
CA ARG A 67 2.39 -5.02 6.50
C ARG A 67 2.03 -4.05 7.61
N GLN A 68 1.16 -4.47 8.51
CA GLN A 68 0.88 -3.72 9.72
C GLN A 68 2.08 -3.85 10.69
N LEU A 69 2.50 -2.75 11.30
CA LEU A 69 3.49 -2.78 12.37
C LEU A 69 2.83 -3.13 13.71
N SER A 70 3.52 -3.94 14.52
CA SER A 70 3.10 -4.17 15.91
C SER A 70 3.41 -2.94 16.79
N PRO A 71 2.73 -2.78 17.94
CA PRO A 71 3.04 -1.69 18.88
C PRO A 71 4.51 -1.65 19.33
N ASP A 72 5.12 -2.82 19.53
CA ASP A 72 6.53 -2.95 19.89
C ASP A 72 7.44 -2.41 18.78
N GLU A 73 7.13 -2.71 17.52
CA GLU A 73 7.88 -2.21 16.37
C GLU A 73 7.71 -0.70 16.19
N VAL A 74 6.50 -0.18 16.38
CA VAL A 74 6.22 1.27 16.36
C VAL A 74 7.08 1.99 17.41
N THR A 75 7.13 1.43 18.62
CA THR A 75 7.94 1.97 19.72
C THR A 75 9.44 1.90 19.44
N GLN A 76 9.92 0.77 18.93
CA GLN A 76 11.34 0.59 18.56
C GLN A 76 11.80 1.57 17.46
N LEU A 77 10.89 1.97 16.58
CA LEU A 77 11.15 2.94 15.51
C LEU A 77 10.97 4.40 15.97
N GLY A 78 10.57 4.64 17.23
CA GLY A 78 10.29 5.98 17.74
C GLY A 78 9.09 6.65 17.08
N LEU A 79 8.13 5.87 16.57
CA LEU A 79 6.93 6.35 15.90
C LEU A 79 5.78 6.55 16.91
N ASP A 80 4.78 7.37 16.55
CA ASP A 80 3.63 7.64 17.42
C ASP A 80 2.73 6.41 17.56
N THR A 81 2.60 5.90 18.79
CA THR A 81 1.74 4.76 19.15
C THR A 81 0.24 5.05 19.05
N GLY A 82 -0.17 6.32 18.95
CA GLY A 82 -1.56 6.73 18.72
C GLY A 82 -2.04 6.54 17.27
N GLN A 83 -1.12 6.25 16.35
CA GLN A 83 -1.40 6.11 14.92
C GLN A 83 -1.26 4.67 14.44
N TYR A 84 -2.02 4.34 13.39
CA TYR A 84 -1.92 3.03 12.75
C TYR A 84 -0.79 3.02 11.72
N TRP A 85 0.33 2.36 12.03
CA TRP A 85 1.48 2.32 11.14
C TRP A 85 1.50 1.08 10.25
N ILE A 86 1.78 1.31 8.98
CA ILE A 86 2.04 0.26 8.00
C ILE A 86 3.42 0.46 7.39
N ARG A 87 4.10 -0.64 7.08
CA ARG A 87 5.38 -0.63 6.39
C ARG A 87 5.21 -1.10 4.95
N LEU A 88 5.72 -0.30 4.01
CA LEU A 88 5.80 -0.70 2.61
C LEU A 88 6.85 -1.79 2.44
N LEU A 89 6.44 -2.93 1.88
CA LEU A 89 7.35 -4.01 1.52
C LEU A 89 7.75 -3.92 0.05
N THR A 90 6.82 -3.61 -0.85
CA THR A 90 7.07 -3.34 -2.27
C THR A 90 5.83 -2.77 -2.95
N ALA A 91 6.00 -2.14 -4.10
CA ALA A 91 4.92 -1.80 -5.03
C ALA A 91 5.42 -2.02 -6.47
N ARG A 92 4.49 -2.31 -7.38
CA ARG A 92 4.75 -2.43 -8.82
C ARG A 92 3.50 -2.17 -9.62
N ASP A 93 3.66 -1.91 -10.92
CA ASP A 93 2.53 -1.95 -11.84
C ASP A 93 1.86 -3.34 -11.83
N MET A 94 0.53 -3.33 -11.86
CA MET A 94 -0.29 -4.51 -12.07
C MET A 94 0.04 -5.11 -13.45
N ASN A 95 0.04 -6.44 -13.53
CA ASN A 95 0.05 -7.08 -14.86
C ASN A 95 -1.33 -6.98 -15.51
N ARG A 96 -1.44 -7.35 -16.79
CA ARG A 96 -2.69 -7.28 -17.57
C ARG A 96 -3.87 -7.97 -16.89
N THR A 97 -3.64 -9.15 -16.31
CA THR A 97 -4.69 -9.92 -15.61
C THR A 97 -5.15 -9.21 -14.35
N GLN A 98 -4.21 -8.72 -13.54
CA GLN A 98 -4.49 -7.98 -12.31
C GLN A 98 -5.24 -6.67 -12.60
N ARG A 99 -4.82 -5.92 -13.62
CA ARG A 99 -5.48 -4.68 -14.04
C ARG A 99 -6.93 -4.94 -14.46
N ARG A 100 -7.17 -5.97 -15.28
CA ARG A 100 -8.52 -6.35 -15.71
C ARG A 100 -9.42 -6.71 -14.51
N LEU A 101 -8.90 -7.49 -13.55
CA LEU A 101 -9.65 -7.85 -12.34
C LEU A 101 -9.96 -6.63 -11.48
N TYR A 102 -8.99 -5.72 -11.31
CA TYR A 102 -9.15 -4.49 -10.57
C TYR A 102 -10.21 -3.57 -11.20
N GLU A 103 -10.17 -3.38 -12.52
CA GLU A 103 -11.13 -2.59 -13.28
C GLU A 103 -12.54 -3.19 -13.20
N HIS A 104 -12.69 -4.52 -13.31
CA HIS A 104 -13.99 -5.18 -13.13
C HIS A 104 -14.57 -4.99 -11.72
N ARG A 105 -13.73 -4.99 -10.68
CA ARG A 105 -14.18 -4.74 -9.30
C ARG A 105 -14.61 -3.29 -9.05
N ARG A 106 -14.04 -2.33 -9.80
CA ARG A 106 -14.37 -0.90 -9.72
C ARG A 106 -15.52 -0.47 -10.62
N ALA A 107 -15.93 -1.31 -11.58
CA ALA A 107 -17.07 -1.00 -12.44
C ALA A 107 -18.35 -0.86 -11.58
N PRO A 108 -19.19 0.17 -11.83
CA PRO A 108 -20.43 0.41 -11.08
C PRO A 108 -21.45 -0.72 -11.22
#